data_AF-A0A0N0NS05-F1
#
_entry.id   AF-A0A0N0NS05-F1
#
_cell.length_a   1.000
_cell.length_b   1.000
_cell.length_c   1.000
_cell.angle_alpha   90.00
_cell.angle_beta   90.00
_cell.angle_gamma   90.00
#
_symmetry.space_group_name_H-M   'P 1'
#
loop_
_entity.id
_entity.type
_entity.pdbx_description
1 polymer ?
#
loop_
_entity_poly.entity_id
_entity_poly.type
_entity_poly.pdbx_seq_one_letter_code
_entity_poly.pdbx_strand_id
1 'polypeptide(L)'
;MKTRASTLLARAAGSRSHTRQYSAQAPGSATVGNLVVDSNTRVIFQGFTGRAATANAKDTIAYGTRVVGGVSPGKGGQTHLDLPVFSTVREAMKEVRPHATAVFVPALAAGKAIEEAIEAEVPLVVSVAEHIPVHDILRVQQILKTQSKSRLVGPNCPGIIAPEQCRIGIMPYQQYKRGRVGIASKSGTLSYEAVGATTREGLGQSISIGVGGDLLPGTSLKDALEVFYEHEETEGIIMIGEIGGQAEFHAAESIKAYRARTPNPKPIVAMVAGRTAPEGKVMGHAGALLSSGNEGAEAKAQALAAAGAVVVPHPGFLGTEMKRLLDELKK
;
A
#
# COMPACT_ATOMS: atom_id res chain seq x y z
N MET A 1 34.04 -25.76 -73.98
CA MET A 1 34.30 -26.59 -72.78
C MET A 1 34.41 -25.67 -71.57
N LYS A 2 33.56 -25.89 -70.56
CA LYS A 2 33.63 -25.38 -69.16
C LYS A 2 33.25 -23.91 -68.85
N THR A 3 31.95 -23.73 -68.60
CA THR A 3 31.29 -23.15 -67.40
C THR A 3 32.06 -22.23 -66.42
N ARG A 4 31.41 -21.11 -66.05
CA ARG A 4 31.10 -20.65 -64.66
C ARG A 4 30.38 -19.28 -64.71
N ALA A 5 29.09 -19.24 -64.39
CA ALA A 5 28.49 -18.97 -63.07
C ALA A 5 28.21 -17.47 -62.86
N SER A 6 26.96 -17.08 -63.15
CA SER A 6 26.35 -15.79 -62.86
C SER A 6 26.11 -15.64 -61.36
N THR A 7 26.54 -14.51 -60.78
CA THR A 7 26.22 -14.14 -59.40
C THR A 7 25.32 -12.91 -59.44
N LEU A 8 24.04 -13.11 -59.11
CA LEU A 8 23.04 -12.06 -58.90
C LEU A 8 23.27 -11.43 -57.52
N LEU A 9 23.69 -10.16 -57.49
CA LEU A 9 23.72 -9.33 -56.28
C LEU A 9 22.33 -8.71 -56.07
N ALA A 10 21.54 -9.29 -55.17
CA ALA A 10 20.29 -8.72 -54.70
C ALA A 10 20.56 -7.49 -53.82
N ARG A 11 19.98 -6.34 -54.19
CA ARG A 11 19.93 -5.13 -53.35
C ARG A 11 19.01 -5.39 -52.16
N ALA A 12 19.57 -5.43 -50.95
CA ALA A 12 18.79 -5.42 -49.72
C ALA A 12 18.23 -4.01 -49.47
N ALA A 13 16.91 -3.86 -49.53
CA ALA A 13 16.20 -2.67 -49.09
C ALA A 13 16.21 -2.63 -47.56
N GLY A 14 16.92 -1.66 -46.98
CA GLY A 14 16.94 -1.46 -45.53
C GLY A 14 15.61 -0.91 -45.02
N SER A 15 14.80 -1.73 -44.36
CA SER A 15 13.68 -1.23 -43.56
C SER A 15 14.22 -0.64 -42.26
N ARG A 16 14.16 0.68 -42.11
CA ARG A 16 14.37 1.33 -40.81
C ARG A 16 13.18 0.99 -39.92
N SER A 17 13.37 0.07 -38.97
CA SER A 17 12.41 -0.13 -37.90
C SER A 17 12.53 1.03 -36.92
N HIS A 18 11.52 1.89 -36.90
CA HIS A 18 11.34 2.83 -35.80
C HIS A 18 10.83 2.04 -34.59
N THR A 19 11.73 1.61 -33.72
CA THR A 19 11.37 1.15 -32.37
C THR A 19 10.82 2.35 -31.61
N ARG A 20 9.49 2.47 -31.55
CA ARG A 20 8.84 3.32 -30.54
C ARG A 20 9.21 2.78 -29.17
N GLN A 21 10.12 3.46 -28.49
CA GLN A 21 10.31 3.27 -27.06
C GLN A 21 9.07 3.81 -26.35
N TYR A 22 8.18 2.91 -25.95
CA TYR A 22 7.21 3.25 -24.91
C TYR A 22 8.01 3.41 -23.61
N SER A 23 8.02 4.62 -23.05
CA SER A 23 8.37 4.84 -21.65
C SER A 23 7.36 4.03 -20.81
N ALA A 24 7.74 2.82 -20.44
CA ALA A 24 6.95 1.97 -19.58
C ALA A 24 7.26 2.35 -18.13
N GLN A 25 6.78 3.52 -17.69
CA GLN A 25 6.46 3.64 -16.27
C GLN A 25 5.36 2.61 -16.00
N ALA A 26 5.63 1.65 -15.12
CA ALA A 26 4.61 0.68 -14.72
C ALA A 26 3.36 1.47 -14.29
N PRO A 27 2.14 1.12 -14.77
CA PRO A 27 0.93 1.91 -14.53
C PRO A 27 0.69 2.25 -13.05
N GLY A 28 1.11 1.35 -12.15
CA GLY A 28 1.09 1.52 -10.71
C GLY A 28 2.20 2.37 -10.10
N SER A 29 3.02 3.12 -10.85
CA SER A 29 3.98 4.09 -10.29
C SER A 29 3.37 5.49 -10.23
N ALA A 30 2.51 5.85 -11.19
CA ALA A 30 1.96 7.21 -11.33
C ALA A 30 1.08 7.65 -10.14
N THR A 31 0.45 6.71 -9.43
CA THR A 31 -0.47 7.01 -8.32
C THR A 31 0.13 6.72 -6.93
N VAL A 32 1.45 6.48 -6.82
CA VAL A 32 2.10 6.22 -5.52
C VAL A 32 1.98 7.45 -4.61
N GLY A 33 2.04 8.65 -5.18
CA GLY A 33 1.87 9.90 -4.44
C GLY A 33 0.53 10.02 -3.71
N ASN A 34 -0.53 9.32 -4.15
CA ASN A 34 -1.83 9.32 -3.48
C ASN A 34 -1.80 8.64 -2.10
N LEU A 35 -0.73 7.92 -1.76
CA LEU A 35 -0.52 7.32 -0.44
C LEU A 35 -0.04 8.35 0.60
N VAL A 36 0.39 9.55 0.20
CA VAL A 36 0.78 10.61 1.15
C VAL A 36 -0.50 11.31 1.63
N VAL A 37 -0.98 10.90 2.80
CA VAL A 37 -2.13 11.53 3.47
C VAL A 37 -1.67 12.52 4.54
N ASP A 38 -2.43 13.60 4.70
CA ASP A 38 -2.11 14.74 5.55
C ASP A 38 -3.39 15.41 6.11
N SER A 39 -3.22 16.50 6.86
CA SER A 39 -4.36 17.27 7.42
C SER A 39 -5.29 17.89 6.36
N ASN A 40 -4.85 18.02 5.11
CA ASN A 40 -5.66 18.53 4.00
C ASN A 40 -6.51 17.44 3.32
N THR A 41 -6.24 16.17 3.65
CA THR A 41 -6.88 15.01 3.02
C THR A 41 -8.37 14.96 3.35
N ARG A 42 -9.22 15.25 2.35
CA ARG A 42 -10.68 15.13 2.45
C ARG A 42 -11.11 13.69 2.23
N VAL A 43 -11.84 13.11 3.18
CA VAL A 43 -12.22 11.70 3.17
C VAL A 43 -13.74 11.56 3.07
N ILE A 44 -14.22 10.69 2.19
CA ILE A 44 -15.60 10.18 2.23
C ILE A 44 -15.64 8.72 2.71
N PHE A 45 -16.79 8.28 3.18
CA PHE A 45 -17.03 6.87 3.53
C PHE A 45 -18.00 6.23 2.54
N GLN A 46 -17.66 5.07 1.97
CA GLN A 46 -18.62 4.22 1.28
C GLN A 46 -19.24 3.23 2.28
N GLY A 47 -20.58 3.12 2.24
CA GLY A 47 -21.34 2.44 3.28
C GLY A 47 -21.60 3.32 4.50
N PHE A 48 -21.57 4.65 4.34
CA PHE A 48 -21.50 5.65 5.41
C PHE A 48 -22.57 5.49 6.51
N THR A 49 -23.80 5.18 6.15
CA THR A 49 -24.92 4.99 7.09
C THR A 49 -24.97 3.58 7.71
N GLY A 50 -24.05 2.69 7.33
CA GLY A 50 -23.93 1.36 7.91
C GLY A 50 -23.33 1.41 9.33
N ARG A 51 -23.64 0.39 10.15
CA ARG A 51 -23.23 0.36 11.58
C ARG A 51 -21.71 0.48 11.78
N ALA A 52 -20.92 -0.30 11.04
CA ALA A 52 -19.46 -0.28 11.15
C ALA A 52 -18.86 1.04 10.66
N ALA A 53 -19.31 1.53 9.50
CA ALA A 53 -18.89 2.81 8.95
C ALA A 53 -19.23 3.98 9.90
N THR A 54 -20.43 3.97 10.49
CA THR A 54 -20.89 5.00 11.42
C THR A 54 -20.00 5.05 12.66
N ALA A 55 -19.69 3.90 13.27
CA ALA A 55 -18.82 3.84 14.44
C ALA A 55 -17.41 4.34 14.09
N ASN A 56 -16.84 3.85 12.99
CA ASN A 56 -15.49 4.24 12.58
C ASN A 56 -15.39 5.71 12.15
N ALA A 57 -16.39 6.24 11.44
CA ALA A 57 -16.44 7.64 11.02
C ALA A 57 -16.54 8.58 12.21
N LYS A 58 -17.31 8.23 13.26
CA LYS A 58 -17.34 9.00 14.51
C LYS A 58 -15.95 9.12 15.13
N ASP A 59 -15.24 7.99 15.27
CA ASP A 59 -13.89 7.98 15.83
C ASP A 59 -12.90 8.74 14.93
N THR A 60 -13.06 8.65 13.62
CA THR A 60 -12.19 9.31 12.63
C THR A 60 -12.39 10.82 12.60
N ILE A 61 -13.64 11.29 12.76
CA ILE A 61 -13.98 12.71 12.94
C ILE A 61 -13.41 13.20 14.28
N ALA A 62 -13.63 12.46 15.37
CA ALA A 62 -13.11 12.81 16.69
C ALA A 62 -11.56 12.84 16.73
N TYR A 63 -10.90 12.03 15.90
CA TYR A 63 -9.45 12.07 15.71
C TYR A 63 -8.96 13.34 15.00
N GLY A 64 -9.84 14.08 14.33
CA GLY A 64 -9.50 15.30 13.58
C GLY A 64 -9.32 15.09 12.08
N THR A 65 -9.64 13.91 11.54
CA THR A 65 -9.60 13.70 10.08
C THR A 65 -10.73 14.48 9.41
N ARG A 66 -10.43 15.10 8.27
CA ARG A 66 -11.40 15.89 7.49
C ARG A 66 -12.37 14.99 6.71
N VAL A 67 -13.31 14.37 7.42
CA VAL A 67 -14.42 13.64 6.80
C VAL A 67 -15.43 14.65 6.23
N VAL A 68 -15.76 14.51 4.95
CA VAL A 68 -16.58 15.48 4.19
C VAL A 68 -17.92 14.93 3.72
N GLY A 69 -18.28 13.71 4.13
CA GLY A 69 -19.53 13.06 3.77
C GLY A 69 -19.35 11.57 3.52
N GLY A 70 -20.34 10.97 2.86
CA GLY A 70 -20.23 9.59 2.45
C GLY A 70 -21.35 9.12 1.55
N VAL A 71 -21.18 7.92 1.00
CA VAL A 71 -22.05 7.31 0.01
C VAL A 71 -22.88 6.22 0.68
N SER A 72 -24.19 6.26 0.44
CA SER A 72 -25.14 5.20 0.80
C SER A 72 -26.23 5.15 -0.27
N PRO A 73 -26.18 4.16 -1.18
CA PRO A 73 -27.13 4.07 -2.30
C PRO A 73 -28.58 4.18 -1.85
N GLY A 74 -29.36 5.02 -2.53
CA GLY A 74 -30.77 5.29 -2.21
C GLY A 74 -31.01 6.26 -1.05
N LYS A 75 -29.96 6.82 -0.44
CA LYS A 75 -30.06 7.79 0.66
C LYS A 75 -29.45 9.16 0.36
N GLY A 76 -29.17 9.46 -0.91
CA GLY A 76 -28.64 10.76 -1.32
C GLY A 76 -29.54 11.93 -0.91
N GLY A 77 -28.93 13.04 -0.52
CA GLY A 77 -29.61 14.25 -0.04
C GLY A 77 -29.95 14.24 1.46
N GLN A 78 -29.73 13.11 2.15
CA GLN A 78 -29.83 13.03 3.60
C GLN A 78 -28.55 13.54 4.29
N THR A 79 -28.60 13.66 5.61
CA THR A 79 -27.45 13.92 6.47
C THR A 79 -27.20 12.76 7.41
N HIS A 80 -25.93 12.48 7.73
CA HIS A 80 -25.52 11.50 8.73
C HIS A 80 -24.24 11.99 9.41
N LEU A 81 -24.18 11.95 10.75
CA LEU A 81 -23.09 12.56 11.53
C LEU A 81 -22.86 14.03 11.16
N ASP A 82 -23.94 14.77 10.91
CA ASP A 82 -23.94 16.17 10.46
C ASP A 82 -23.18 16.44 9.14
N LEU A 83 -23.00 15.38 8.33
CA LEU A 83 -22.33 15.43 7.03
C LEU A 83 -23.26 14.94 5.90
N PRO A 84 -23.04 15.38 4.66
CA PRO A 84 -23.90 15.00 3.54
C PRO A 84 -23.78 13.52 3.16
N VAL A 85 -24.91 12.92 2.83
CA VAL A 85 -25.01 11.57 2.25
C VAL A 85 -25.29 11.69 0.76
N PHE A 86 -24.51 10.99 -0.06
CA PHE A 86 -24.64 10.92 -1.51
C PHE A 86 -25.16 9.54 -1.94
N SER A 87 -25.83 9.47 -3.09
CA SER A 87 -26.27 8.19 -3.65
C SER A 87 -25.14 7.47 -4.38
N THR A 88 -24.20 8.22 -4.98
CA THR A 88 -23.06 7.67 -5.73
C THR A 88 -21.75 8.36 -5.35
N VAL A 89 -20.62 7.67 -5.59
CA VAL A 89 -19.28 8.27 -5.43
C VAL A 89 -19.06 9.40 -6.43
N ARG A 90 -19.64 9.31 -7.63
CA ARG A 90 -19.56 10.36 -8.66
C ARG A 90 -20.19 11.68 -8.19
N GLU A 91 -21.32 11.63 -7.51
CA GLU A 91 -21.94 12.80 -6.88
C GLU A 91 -21.02 13.39 -5.80
N ALA A 92 -20.50 12.54 -4.90
CA ALA A 92 -19.58 12.99 -3.86
C ALA A 92 -18.31 13.63 -4.45
N MET A 93 -17.77 13.07 -5.54
CA MET A 93 -16.62 13.65 -6.26
C MET A 93 -16.91 15.05 -6.81
N LYS A 94 -18.11 15.27 -7.34
CA LYS A 94 -18.53 16.57 -7.86
C LYS A 94 -18.68 17.62 -6.75
N GLU A 95 -19.36 17.25 -5.66
CA GLU A 95 -19.76 18.20 -4.62
C GLU A 95 -18.65 18.48 -3.60
N VAL A 96 -17.98 17.43 -3.10
CA VAL A 96 -17.01 17.57 -1.99
C VAL A 96 -15.56 17.29 -2.40
N ARG A 97 -15.34 16.81 -3.64
CA ARG A 97 -14.01 16.57 -4.24
C ARG A 97 -13.08 15.85 -3.26
N PRO A 98 -13.43 14.67 -2.72
CA PRO A 98 -12.59 13.97 -1.76
C PRO A 98 -11.25 13.57 -2.39
N HIS A 99 -10.21 13.56 -1.57
CA HIS A 99 -8.91 13.00 -1.94
C HIS A 99 -8.88 11.48 -1.69
N ALA A 100 -9.71 11.00 -0.76
CA ALA A 100 -9.76 9.59 -0.40
C ALA A 100 -11.17 9.10 -0.07
N THR A 101 -11.38 7.78 -0.20
CA THR A 101 -12.57 7.09 0.29
C THR A 101 -12.19 5.90 1.17
N ALA A 102 -12.89 5.75 2.29
CA ALA A 102 -12.85 4.55 3.13
C ALA A 102 -14.00 3.62 2.76
N VAL A 103 -13.71 2.38 2.39
CA VAL A 103 -14.71 1.38 1.98
C VAL A 103 -15.09 0.51 3.17
N PHE A 104 -16.24 0.81 3.79
CA PHE A 104 -16.85 0.05 4.88
C PHE A 104 -18.09 -0.70 4.38
N VAL A 105 -17.91 -1.46 3.30
CA VAL A 105 -18.95 -2.22 2.62
C VAL A 105 -18.70 -3.72 2.87
N PRO A 106 -19.73 -4.56 3.10
CA PRO A 106 -19.56 -6.00 3.28
C PRO A 106 -18.84 -6.66 2.11
N ALA A 107 -18.09 -7.73 2.40
CA ALA A 107 -17.16 -8.37 1.47
C ALA A 107 -17.71 -8.66 0.07
N LEU A 108 -18.93 -9.21 -0.01
CA LEU A 108 -19.60 -9.57 -1.28
C LEU A 108 -19.98 -8.36 -2.15
N ALA A 109 -20.02 -7.16 -1.58
CA ALA A 109 -20.33 -5.92 -2.29
C ALA A 109 -19.11 -4.97 -2.39
N ALA A 110 -18.04 -5.23 -1.63
CA ALA A 110 -16.88 -4.36 -1.55
C ALA A 110 -16.12 -4.24 -2.87
N GLY A 111 -16.06 -5.30 -3.68
CA GLY A 111 -15.46 -5.25 -5.03
C GLY A 111 -16.10 -4.16 -5.89
N LYS A 112 -17.44 -4.14 -5.99
CA LYS A 112 -18.18 -3.12 -6.74
C LYS A 112 -18.00 -1.70 -6.17
N ALA A 113 -17.95 -1.56 -4.85
CA ALA A 113 -17.71 -0.26 -4.19
C ALA A 113 -16.29 0.28 -4.49
N ILE A 114 -15.28 -0.60 -4.54
CA ILE A 114 -13.93 -0.21 -4.96
C ILE A 114 -13.94 0.24 -6.43
N GLU A 115 -14.62 -0.51 -7.30
CA GLU A 115 -14.72 -0.17 -8.73
C GLU A 115 -15.42 1.16 -8.96
N GLU A 116 -16.52 1.44 -8.24
CA GLU A 116 -17.23 2.72 -8.33
C GLU A 116 -16.31 3.90 -7.96
N ALA A 117 -15.46 3.74 -6.94
CA ALA A 117 -14.51 4.77 -6.57
C ALA A 117 -13.38 4.97 -7.58
N ILE A 118 -12.91 3.90 -8.22
CA ILE A 118 -11.91 4.00 -9.29
C ILE A 118 -12.53 4.66 -10.53
N GLU A 119 -13.76 4.30 -10.90
CA GLU A 119 -14.49 4.89 -12.02
C GLU A 119 -14.77 6.39 -11.80
N ALA A 120 -15.01 6.80 -10.56
CA ALA A 120 -15.18 8.19 -10.17
C ALA A 120 -13.84 8.95 -9.99
N GLU A 121 -12.70 8.28 -10.24
CA GLU A 121 -11.35 8.83 -10.11
C GLU A 121 -11.00 9.36 -8.71
N VAL A 122 -11.52 8.72 -7.65
CA VAL A 122 -11.09 9.05 -6.27
C VAL A 122 -9.59 8.72 -6.15
N PRO A 123 -8.71 9.68 -5.76
CA PRO A 123 -7.27 9.43 -5.80
C PRO A 123 -6.81 8.27 -4.91
N LEU A 124 -7.37 8.15 -3.70
CA LEU A 124 -7.06 7.06 -2.78
C LEU A 124 -8.32 6.30 -2.36
N VAL A 125 -8.31 4.99 -2.53
CA VAL A 125 -9.35 4.06 -2.08
C VAL A 125 -8.74 3.18 -0.98
N VAL A 126 -9.34 3.14 0.20
CA VAL A 126 -8.87 2.30 1.32
C VAL A 126 -9.95 1.30 1.66
N SER A 127 -9.71 0.01 1.41
CA SER A 127 -10.68 -1.04 1.70
C SER A 127 -10.24 -1.91 2.87
N VAL A 128 -11.08 -1.93 3.92
CA VAL A 128 -10.82 -2.72 5.13
C VAL A 128 -11.53 -4.07 5.10
N ALA A 129 -12.40 -4.31 4.12
CA ALA A 129 -13.16 -5.54 4.02
C ALA A 129 -12.23 -6.73 3.78
N GLU A 130 -12.39 -7.74 4.64
CA GLU A 130 -11.78 -9.06 4.50
C GLU A 130 -12.74 -9.98 3.74
N HIS A 131 -12.22 -11.08 3.17
CA HIS A 131 -13.01 -12.12 2.48
C HIS A 131 -13.71 -11.65 1.20
N ILE A 132 -13.19 -10.60 0.54
CA ILE A 132 -13.68 -10.22 -0.79
C ILE A 132 -13.40 -11.39 -1.75
N PRO A 133 -14.38 -11.82 -2.58
CA PRO A 133 -14.15 -12.88 -3.55
C PRO A 133 -12.94 -12.60 -4.44
N VAL A 134 -12.06 -13.59 -4.61
CA VAL A 134 -10.82 -13.46 -5.41
C VAL A 134 -11.11 -12.98 -6.83
N HIS A 135 -12.22 -13.42 -7.43
CA HIS A 135 -12.66 -12.98 -8.76
C HIS A 135 -12.90 -11.46 -8.83
N ASP A 136 -13.47 -10.87 -7.78
CA ASP A 136 -13.69 -9.42 -7.74
C ASP A 136 -12.38 -8.66 -7.59
N ILE A 137 -11.46 -9.14 -6.76
CA ILE A 137 -10.15 -8.50 -6.61
C ILE A 137 -9.30 -8.65 -7.88
N LEU A 138 -9.38 -9.77 -8.59
CA LEU A 138 -8.73 -9.92 -9.90
C LEU A 138 -9.21 -8.87 -10.90
N ARG A 139 -10.53 -8.60 -10.94
CA ARG A 139 -11.11 -7.57 -11.78
C ARG A 139 -10.66 -6.17 -11.36
N VAL A 140 -10.69 -5.84 -10.07
CA VAL A 140 -10.17 -4.59 -9.52
C VAL A 140 -8.69 -4.39 -9.90
N GLN A 141 -7.86 -5.42 -9.79
CA GLN A 141 -6.44 -5.37 -10.17
C GLN A 141 -6.24 -5.05 -11.65
N GLN A 142 -7.09 -5.57 -12.55
CA GLN A 142 -7.02 -5.22 -13.96
C GLN A 142 -7.40 -3.76 -14.20
N ILE A 143 -8.48 -3.28 -13.56
CA ILE A 143 -8.90 -1.87 -13.68
C ILE A 143 -7.80 -0.93 -13.19
N LEU A 144 -7.17 -1.24 -12.05
CA LEU A 144 -6.06 -0.44 -11.52
C LEU A 144 -4.87 -0.32 -12.49
N LYS A 145 -4.63 -1.33 -13.33
CA LYS A 145 -3.55 -1.32 -14.34
C LYS A 145 -3.88 -0.49 -15.58
N THR A 146 -5.15 -0.17 -15.82
CA THR A 146 -5.60 0.55 -17.03
C THR A 146 -5.84 2.04 -16.80
N GLN A 147 -5.57 2.56 -15.60
CA GLN A 147 -5.83 3.94 -15.20
C GLN A 147 -4.67 4.52 -14.38
N SER A 148 -4.63 5.85 -14.21
CA SER A 148 -3.52 6.58 -13.56
C SER A 148 -3.96 7.63 -12.53
N LYS A 149 -5.18 7.52 -12.03
CA LYS A 149 -5.84 8.43 -11.07
C LYS A 149 -5.96 7.86 -9.68
N SER A 150 -6.43 6.62 -9.55
CA SER A 150 -6.75 6.00 -8.27
C SER A 150 -5.68 5.02 -7.81
N ARG A 151 -5.51 4.92 -6.49
CA ARG A 151 -4.72 3.90 -5.79
C ARG A 151 -5.62 3.15 -4.82
N LEU A 152 -5.42 1.84 -4.67
CA LEU A 152 -6.10 1.04 -3.65
C LEU A 152 -5.12 0.61 -2.55
N VAL A 153 -5.43 0.92 -1.29
CA VAL A 153 -4.81 0.29 -0.11
C VAL A 153 -5.76 -0.81 0.40
N GLY A 154 -5.19 -2.00 0.61
CA GLY A 154 -5.94 -3.21 0.86
C GLY A 154 -6.31 -3.96 -0.43
N PRO A 155 -7.38 -4.78 -0.43
CA PRO A 155 -8.32 -5.02 0.68
C PRO A 155 -7.68 -5.77 1.87
N ASN A 156 -8.50 -6.17 2.84
CA ASN A 156 -8.04 -6.88 4.04
C ASN A 156 -6.86 -6.18 4.72
N CYS A 157 -7.05 -4.90 5.03
CA CYS A 157 -5.99 -4.05 5.58
C CYS A 157 -6.50 -3.21 6.75
N PRO A 158 -5.60 -2.80 7.66
CA PRO A 158 -5.96 -1.84 8.71
C PRO A 158 -6.14 -0.42 8.16
N GLY A 159 -5.66 -0.14 6.95
CA GLY A 159 -5.70 1.16 6.28
C GLY A 159 -4.40 1.95 6.38
N ILE A 160 -4.51 3.27 6.32
CA ILE A 160 -3.40 4.22 6.33
C ILE A 160 -3.61 5.33 7.37
N ILE A 161 -2.54 5.77 8.03
CA ILE A 161 -2.58 6.85 9.02
C ILE A 161 -1.31 7.70 8.95
N ALA A 162 -1.51 9.01 8.88
CA ALA A 162 -0.51 10.02 9.23
C ALA A 162 -0.90 10.57 10.62
N PRO A 163 -0.13 10.25 11.68
CA PRO A 163 -0.54 10.57 13.04
C PRO A 163 -0.80 12.06 13.23
N GLU A 164 -1.86 12.38 13.98
CA GLU A 164 -2.33 13.73 14.31
C GLU A 164 -2.78 14.54 13.09
N GLN A 165 -2.95 13.89 11.93
CA GLN A 165 -3.29 14.55 10.67
C GLN A 165 -4.46 13.87 9.95
N CYS A 166 -4.30 12.59 9.60
CA CYS A 166 -5.30 11.87 8.82
C CYS A 166 -5.29 10.38 9.16
N ARG A 167 -6.48 9.82 9.36
CA ARG A 167 -6.69 8.41 9.64
C ARG A 167 -7.75 7.87 8.69
N ILE A 168 -7.40 6.83 7.93
CA ILE A 168 -8.32 6.13 7.04
C ILE A 168 -8.18 4.63 7.28
N GLY A 169 -9.11 4.04 8.04
CA GLY A 169 -9.12 2.62 8.34
C GLY A 169 -9.48 2.31 9.78
N ILE A 170 -9.05 1.15 10.27
CA ILE A 170 -9.49 0.54 11.54
C ILE A 170 -8.37 0.44 12.60
N MET A 171 -7.20 1.01 12.36
CA MET A 171 -6.11 0.98 13.34
C MET A 171 -6.50 1.67 14.67
N PRO A 172 -6.06 1.14 15.83
CA PRO A 172 -6.26 1.79 17.12
C PRO A 172 -5.30 2.99 17.22
N TYR A 173 -5.86 4.19 17.14
CA TYR A 173 -5.11 5.42 16.87
C TYR A 173 -4.47 6.07 18.10
N GLN A 174 -4.89 5.72 19.31
CA GLN A 174 -4.43 6.37 20.56
C GLN A 174 -2.93 6.16 20.86
N GLN A 175 -2.33 5.12 20.31
CA GLN A 175 -0.90 4.81 20.48
C GLN A 175 0.02 5.48 19.46
N TYR A 176 -0.56 6.06 18.39
CA TYR A 176 0.20 6.73 17.34
C TYR A 176 0.60 8.12 17.83
N LYS A 177 1.83 8.50 17.52
CA LYS A 177 2.35 9.86 17.76
C LYS A 177 3.06 10.34 16.52
N ARG A 178 2.86 11.60 16.14
CA ARG A 178 3.59 12.15 14.99
C ARG A 178 5.09 12.10 15.26
N GLY A 179 5.84 11.68 14.25
CA GLY A 179 7.27 11.49 14.36
C GLY A 179 7.89 11.16 13.02
N ARG A 180 9.01 10.42 13.05
CA ARG A 180 9.94 10.36 11.92
C ARG A 180 10.08 8.99 11.25
N VAL A 181 9.31 7.98 11.69
CA VAL A 181 9.42 6.61 11.17
C VAL A 181 8.24 6.25 10.26
N GLY A 182 8.52 5.91 9.01
CA GLY A 182 7.55 5.35 8.08
C GLY A 182 7.38 3.85 8.32
N ILE A 183 6.15 3.34 8.34
CA ILE A 183 5.85 1.92 8.59
C ILE A 183 5.05 1.35 7.43
N ALA A 184 5.57 0.31 6.75
CA ALA A 184 4.84 -0.48 5.77
C ALA A 184 4.64 -1.90 6.29
N SER A 185 3.41 -2.40 6.30
CA SER A 185 3.12 -3.73 6.86
C SER A 185 2.03 -4.48 6.11
N LYS A 186 2.22 -5.78 5.91
CA LYS A 186 1.13 -6.69 5.50
C LYS A 186 0.17 -7.02 6.64
N SER A 187 0.60 -6.88 7.89
CA SER A 187 -0.18 -7.21 9.09
C SER A 187 -0.57 -5.99 9.90
N GLY A 188 -1.86 -5.88 10.25
CA GLY A 188 -2.35 -4.84 11.14
C GLY A 188 -1.77 -4.96 12.55
N THR A 189 -1.85 -6.13 13.16
CA THR A 189 -1.36 -6.33 14.54
C THR A 189 0.14 -6.08 14.67
N LEU A 190 0.95 -6.57 13.73
CA LEU A 190 2.39 -6.31 13.76
C LEU A 190 2.74 -4.84 13.48
N SER A 191 1.93 -4.14 12.68
CA SER A 191 2.08 -2.69 12.53
C SER A 191 1.83 -1.94 13.86
N TYR A 192 0.88 -2.42 14.67
CA TYR A 192 0.58 -1.84 15.98
C TYR A 192 1.74 -2.07 16.97
N GLU A 193 2.36 -3.25 16.93
CA GLU A 193 3.57 -3.52 17.72
C GLU A 193 4.73 -2.61 17.33
N ALA A 194 4.92 -2.37 16.02
CA ALA A 194 5.95 -1.45 15.53
C ALA A 194 5.69 0.01 15.95
N VAL A 195 4.42 0.44 15.91
CA VAL A 195 3.98 1.74 16.43
C VAL A 195 4.30 1.84 17.92
N GLY A 196 3.92 0.84 18.72
CA GLY A 196 4.24 0.80 20.15
C GLY A 196 5.74 0.84 20.40
N ALA A 197 6.54 0.07 19.66
CA ALA A 197 7.99 0.03 19.81
C ALA A 197 8.66 1.37 19.47
N THR A 198 8.27 2.00 18.36
CA THR A 198 8.82 3.31 17.96
C THR A 198 8.34 4.46 18.84
N THR A 199 7.10 4.43 19.31
CA THR A 199 6.57 5.42 20.26
C THR A 199 7.29 5.33 21.62
N ARG A 200 7.57 4.12 22.13
CA ARG A 200 8.34 3.94 23.39
C ARG A 200 9.76 4.52 23.30
N GLU A 201 10.38 4.42 22.14
CA GLU A 201 11.72 4.96 21.91
C GLU A 201 11.76 6.47 21.63
N GLY A 202 10.59 7.13 21.59
CA GLY A 202 10.48 8.57 21.33
C GLY A 202 10.62 8.94 19.85
N LEU A 203 10.50 7.97 18.94
CA LEU A 203 10.67 8.20 17.50
C LEU A 203 9.37 8.67 16.83
N GLY A 204 8.22 8.15 17.28
CA GLY A 204 6.91 8.36 16.64
C GLY A 204 6.86 7.84 15.20
N GLN A 205 5.78 8.14 14.48
CA GLN A 205 5.57 7.69 13.10
C GLN A 205 5.25 8.86 12.18
N SER A 206 5.80 8.85 10.97
CA SER A 206 5.49 9.83 9.93
C SER A 206 4.20 9.44 9.21
N ILE A 207 4.21 8.27 8.55
CA ILE A 207 3.05 7.63 7.91
C ILE A 207 3.14 6.12 8.14
N SER A 208 2.02 5.49 8.49
CA SER A 208 1.90 4.03 8.59
C SER A 208 0.88 3.51 7.56
N ILE A 209 1.36 2.62 6.66
CA ILE A 209 0.61 2.03 5.55
C ILE A 209 0.48 0.53 5.80
N GLY A 210 -0.73 0.08 6.15
CA GLY A 210 -1.06 -1.33 6.13
C GLY A 210 -1.51 -1.75 4.74
N VAL A 211 -0.66 -2.46 3.99
CA VAL A 211 -0.96 -2.84 2.60
C VAL A 211 -2.00 -3.97 2.50
N GLY A 212 -2.15 -4.76 3.56
CA GLY A 212 -3.13 -5.83 3.69
C GLY A 212 -2.56 -7.24 3.56
N GLY A 213 -3.34 -8.20 4.05
CA GLY A 213 -3.00 -9.63 4.10
C GLY A 213 -3.55 -10.46 2.94
N ASP A 214 -4.24 -9.84 1.98
CA ASP A 214 -4.79 -10.55 0.82
C ASP A 214 -3.71 -10.94 -0.21
N LEU A 215 -4.04 -11.94 -1.04
CA LEU A 215 -3.14 -12.44 -2.10
C LEU A 215 -2.81 -11.38 -3.17
N LEU A 216 -3.73 -10.44 -3.40
CA LEU A 216 -3.69 -9.47 -4.48
C LEU A 216 -3.99 -8.05 -3.96
N PRO A 217 -3.09 -7.45 -3.15
CA PRO A 217 -3.31 -6.11 -2.62
C PRO A 217 -3.16 -5.06 -3.72
N GLY A 218 -3.92 -3.97 -3.64
CA GLY A 218 -3.84 -2.84 -4.59
C GLY A 218 -2.59 -1.98 -4.43
N THR A 219 -1.90 -2.10 -3.30
CA THR A 219 -0.63 -1.45 -2.95
C THR A 219 0.31 -2.54 -2.45
N SER A 220 1.52 -2.62 -3.00
CA SER A 220 2.54 -3.56 -2.54
C SER A 220 3.44 -2.95 -1.45
N LEU A 221 4.23 -3.79 -0.75
CA LEU A 221 5.26 -3.30 0.15
C LEU A 221 6.26 -2.39 -0.57
N LYS A 222 6.63 -2.73 -1.82
CA LYS A 222 7.47 -1.88 -2.67
C LYS A 222 6.86 -0.49 -2.85
N ASP A 223 5.57 -0.41 -3.19
CA ASP A 223 4.91 0.89 -3.43
C ASP A 223 4.86 1.73 -2.16
N ALA A 224 4.62 1.09 -1.00
CA ALA A 224 4.67 1.78 0.30
C ALA A 224 6.08 2.27 0.65
N LEU A 225 7.13 1.50 0.35
CA LEU A 225 8.52 1.94 0.55
C LEU A 225 8.89 3.13 -0.35
N GLU A 226 8.40 3.15 -1.59
CA GLU A 226 8.64 4.26 -2.53
C GLU A 226 8.11 5.59 -2.01
N VAL A 227 7.00 5.58 -1.24
CA VAL A 227 6.52 6.77 -0.53
C VAL A 227 7.59 7.27 0.45
N PHE A 228 8.13 6.37 1.26
CA PHE A 228 9.03 6.73 2.35
C PHE A 228 10.41 7.18 1.90
N TYR A 229 10.89 6.71 0.76
CA TYR A 229 12.16 7.15 0.19
C TYR A 229 12.20 8.66 -0.03
N GLU A 230 11.09 9.23 -0.53
CA GLU A 230 10.99 10.64 -0.90
C GLU A 230 10.25 11.49 0.16
N HIS A 231 9.49 10.88 1.08
CA HIS A 231 8.74 11.63 2.09
C HIS A 231 9.65 12.35 3.09
N GLU A 232 9.58 13.68 3.13
CA GLU A 232 10.51 14.54 3.90
C GLU A 232 10.47 14.28 5.41
N GLU A 233 9.30 14.08 6.02
CA GLU A 233 9.19 13.80 7.46
C GLU A 233 9.66 12.38 7.83
N THR A 234 9.86 11.50 6.85
CA THR A 234 10.35 10.15 7.12
C THR A 234 11.88 10.16 7.15
N GLU A 235 12.46 9.94 8.32
CA GLU A 235 13.90 9.78 8.51
C GLU A 235 14.32 8.31 8.59
N GLY A 236 13.42 7.40 8.99
CA GLY A 236 13.69 5.96 9.07
C GLY A 236 12.50 5.12 8.63
N ILE A 237 12.74 3.88 8.18
CA ILE A 237 11.71 3.03 7.57
C ILE A 237 11.63 1.68 8.26
N ILE A 238 10.43 1.27 8.66
CA ILE A 238 10.14 -0.10 9.11
C ILE A 238 9.29 -0.81 8.05
N MET A 239 9.72 -2.01 7.67
CA MET A 239 8.99 -2.90 6.78
C MET A 239 8.66 -4.22 7.49
N ILE A 240 7.38 -4.61 7.44
CA ILE A 240 6.91 -5.87 8.02
C ILE A 240 6.27 -6.72 6.92
N GLY A 241 7.00 -7.76 6.54
CA GLY A 241 6.54 -8.79 5.63
C GLY A 241 6.05 -10.05 6.35
N GLU A 242 5.66 -11.04 5.56
CA GLU A 242 5.23 -12.37 6.03
C GLU A 242 5.53 -13.43 4.96
N ILE A 243 5.31 -14.71 5.29
CA ILE A 243 5.35 -15.79 4.29
C ILE A 243 4.33 -15.59 3.15
N GLY A 244 4.55 -16.30 2.05
CA GLY A 244 3.65 -16.32 0.89
C GLY A 244 3.91 -15.20 -0.12
N GLY A 245 3.92 -15.58 -1.40
CA GLY A 245 4.19 -14.66 -2.51
C GLY A 245 5.62 -14.09 -2.52
N GLN A 246 5.82 -13.08 -3.37
CA GLN A 246 7.13 -12.53 -3.74
C GLN A 246 7.32 -11.05 -3.32
N ALA A 247 6.41 -10.52 -2.50
CA ALA A 247 6.37 -9.09 -2.17
C ALA A 247 7.66 -8.59 -1.51
N GLU A 248 8.25 -9.40 -0.62
CA GLU A 248 9.48 -9.08 0.10
C GLU A 248 10.70 -9.09 -0.82
N PHE A 249 10.75 -9.96 -1.84
CA PHE A 249 11.83 -9.96 -2.83
C PHE A 249 11.74 -8.71 -3.73
N HIS A 250 10.53 -8.35 -4.18
CA HIS A 250 10.33 -7.11 -4.93
C HIS A 250 10.67 -5.86 -4.09
N ALA A 251 10.39 -5.90 -2.79
CA ALA A 251 10.81 -4.85 -1.87
C ALA A 251 12.34 -4.81 -1.72
N ALA A 252 13.01 -5.96 -1.59
CA ALA A 252 14.46 -6.05 -1.54
C ALA A 252 15.13 -5.45 -2.79
N GLU A 253 14.62 -5.75 -4.00
CA GLU A 253 15.11 -5.14 -5.23
C GLU A 253 14.87 -3.63 -5.28
N SER A 254 13.71 -3.15 -4.80
CA SER A 254 13.43 -1.73 -4.66
C SER A 254 14.40 -1.04 -3.69
N ILE A 255 14.70 -1.67 -2.56
CA ILE A 255 15.65 -1.16 -1.56
C ILE A 255 17.06 -1.07 -2.17
N LYS A 256 17.52 -2.10 -2.88
CA LYS A 256 18.83 -2.07 -3.59
C LYS A 256 18.89 -0.91 -4.57
N ALA A 257 17.85 -0.75 -5.40
CA ALA A 257 17.79 0.34 -6.37
C ALA A 257 17.77 1.73 -5.71
N TYR A 258 17.04 1.89 -4.60
CA TYR A 258 17.03 3.11 -3.80
C TYR A 258 18.42 3.43 -3.23
N ARG A 259 19.06 2.47 -2.57
CA ARG A 259 20.38 2.67 -1.96
C ARG A 259 21.47 2.94 -3.00
N ALA A 260 21.38 2.36 -4.19
CA ALA A 260 22.33 2.59 -5.27
C ALA A 260 22.24 4.00 -5.86
N ARG A 261 21.05 4.63 -5.86
CA ARG A 261 20.81 5.94 -6.48
C ARG A 261 20.78 7.11 -5.50
N THR A 262 20.60 6.85 -4.21
CA THR A 262 20.41 7.88 -3.18
C THR A 262 21.66 8.01 -2.31
N PRO A 263 22.35 9.17 -2.34
CA PRO A 263 23.37 9.50 -1.36
C PRO A 263 22.74 9.52 0.04
N ASN A 264 23.36 8.84 1.01
CA ASN A 264 22.87 8.72 2.40
C ASN A 264 21.43 8.19 2.50
N PRO A 265 21.18 6.94 2.07
CA PRO A 265 19.84 6.36 2.10
C PRO A 265 19.33 6.22 3.54
N LYS A 266 18.04 6.48 3.74
CA LYS A 266 17.34 6.32 5.03
C LYS A 266 17.54 4.89 5.56
N PRO A 267 17.75 4.71 6.88
CA PRO A 267 17.89 3.39 7.48
C PRO A 267 16.58 2.62 7.37
N ILE A 268 16.70 1.32 7.08
CA ILE A 268 15.55 0.42 6.93
C ILE A 268 15.72 -0.73 7.91
N VAL A 269 14.72 -0.92 8.77
CA VAL A 269 14.60 -2.10 9.64
C VAL A 269 13.46 -2.96 9.10
N ALA A 270 13.70 -4.27 8.96
CA ALA A 270 12.71 -5.18 8.42
C ALA A 270 12.44 -6.37 9.34
N MET A 271 11.25 -6.95 9.23
CA MET A 271 10.89 -8.21 9.85
C MET A 271 10.04 -9.04 8.89
N VAL A 272 10.22 -10.36 8.89
CA VAL A 272 9.39 -11.29 8.12
C VAL A 272 8.75 -12.31 9.08
N ALA A 273 7.42 -12.30 9.16
CA ALA A 273 6.66 -13.23 9.97
C ALA A 273 6.51 -14.62 9.31
N GLY A 274 6.20 -15.64 10.10
CA GLY A 274 5.89 -17.00 9.61
C GLY A 274 7.07 -17.97 9.51
N ARG A 275 8.15 -17.74 10.26
CA ARG A 275 9.33 -18.64 10.29
C ARG A 275 9.01 -20.09 10.64
N THR A 276 7.97 -20.31 11.46
CA THR A 276 7.53 -21.64 11.91
C THR A 276 6.23 -22.08 11.25
N ALA A 277 5.84 -21.46 10.13
CA ALA A 277 4.60 -21.80 9.46
C ALA A 277 4.71 -23.17 8.76
N PRO A 278 3.72 -24.05 8.92
CA PRO A 278 3.68 -25.32 8.21
C PRO A 278 3.40 -25.12 6.72
N GLU A 279 4.00 -25.96 5.88
CA GLU A 279 3.76 -25.95 4.43
C GLU A 279 2.31 -26.35 4.10
N GLY A 280 1.75 -25.75 3.04
CA GLY A 280 0.41 -26.04 2.53
C GLY A 280 -0.74 -25.49 3.38
N LYS A 281 -0.45 -24.73 4.45
CA LYS A 281 -1.47 -24.15 5.33
C LYS A 281 -1.55 -22.63 5.20
N VAL A 282 -2.78 -22.12 5.11
CA VAL A 282 -3.07 -20.69 5.17
C VAL A 282 -3.06 -20.22 6.63
N MET A 283 -2.27 -19.18 6.93
CA MET A 283 -2.06 -18.66 8.28
C MET A 283 -2.91 -17.41 8.56
N GLY A 284 -4.25 -17.59 8.59
CA GLY A 284 -5.21 -16.51 8.83
C GLY A 284 -5.37 -15.59 7.61
N HIS A 285 -4.36 -14.78 7.31
CA HIS A 285 -4.32 -13.99 6.09
C HIS A 285 -4.35 -14.88 4.85
N ALA A 286 -5.20 -14.56 3.87
CA ALA A 286 -5.32 -15.30 2.62
C ALA A 286 -3.98 -15.37 1.85
N GLY A 287 -3.15 -14.33 1.95
CA GLY A 287 -1.82 -14.24 1.36
C GLY A 287 -0.72 -15.02 2.09
N ALA A 288 -0.95 -15.41 3.34
CA ALA A 288 0.03 -16.09 4.20
C ALA A 288 -0.01 -17.61 4.00
N LEU A 289 0.29 -18.05 2.78
CA LEU A 289 0.39 -19.46 2.39
C LEU A 289 1.82 -19.80 1.93
N LEU A 290 2.46 -20.72 2.66
CA LEU A 290 3.70 -21.33 2.23
C LEU A 290 3.38 -22.49 1.29
N SER A 291 3.46 -22.27 -0.02
CA SER A 291 3.24 -23.29 -1.04
C SER A 291 4.56 -23.94 -1.48
N SER A 292 4.49 -25.17 -1.98
CA SER A 292 5.61 -25.87 -2.60
C SER A 292 6.17 -25.02 -3.74
N GLY A 293 7.41 -24.52 -3.60
CA GLY A 293 8.07 -23.65 -4.57
C GLY A 293 8.09 -22.15 -4.21
N ASN A 294 7.39 -21.73 -3.15
CA ASN A 294 7.59 -20.40 -2.56
C ASN A 294 8.73 -20.43 -1.55
N GLU A 295 9.54 -19.39 -1.56
CA GLU A 295 10.58 -19.20 -0.55
C GLU A 295 9.96 -18.81 0.80
N GLY A 296 10.46 -19.45 1.86
CA GLY A 296 10.00 -19.24 3.23
C GLY A 296 10.43 -17.89 3.81
N ALA A 297 10.03 -17.64 5.06
CA ALA A 297 10.34 -16.39 5.75
C ALA A 297 11.85 -16.11 5.85
N GLU A 298 12.66 -17.17 5.99
CA GLU A 298 14.12 -17.05 6.13
C GLU A 298 14.78 -16.54 4.85
N ALA A 299 14.44 -17.09 3.69
CA ALA A 299 14.95 -16.63 2.40
C ALA A 299 14.56 -15.18 2.11
N LYS A 300 13.31 -14.79 2.43
CA LYS A 300 12.85 -13.40 2.35
C LYS A 300 13.63 -12.46 3.28
N ALA A 301 13.89 -12.90 4.51
CA ALA A 301 14.72 -12.15 5.46
C ALA A 301 16.15 -11.96 4.93
N GLN A 302 16.75 -13.02 4.38
CA GLN A 302 18.09 -12.96 3.78
C GLN A 302 18.14 -12.01 2.58
N ALA A 303 17.11 -12.03 1.72
CA ALA A 303 17.03 -11.10 0.58
C ALA A 303 16.95 -9.63 1.04
N LEU A 304 16.16 -9.33 2.07
CA LEU A 304 16.07 -7.99 2.65
C LEU A 304 17.39 -7.55 3.31
N ALA A 305 18.06 -8.47 4.03
CA ALA A 305 19.37 -8.21 4.61
C ALA A 305 20.42 -7.93 3.53
N ALA A 306 20.45 -8.72 2.46
CA ALA A 306 21.34 -8.51 1.32
C ALA A 306 21.03 -7.21 0.55
N ALA A 307 19.81 -6.70 0.64
CA ALA A 307 19.44 -5.38 0.13
C ALA A 307 19.91 -4.21 1.01
N GLY A 308 20.39 -4.49 2.23
CA GLY A 308 20.88 -3.49 3.18
C GLY A 308 19.86 -3.04 4.22
N ALA A 309 18.76 -3.77 4.40
CA ALA A 309 17.88 -3.60 5.55
C ALA A 309 18.44 -4.36 6.77
N VAL A 310 18.28 -3.81 7.97
CA VAL A 310 18.57 -4.55 9.20
C VAL A 310 17.37 -5.42 9.56
N VAL A 311 17.55 -6.74 9.55
CA VAL A 311 16.44 -7.67 9.82
C VAL A 311 16.42 -8.08 11.27
N VAL A 312 15.28 -7.84 11.94
CA VAL A 312 15.06 -8.24 13.34
C VAL A 312 14.22 -9.50 13.45
N PRO A 313 14.40 -10.32 14.50
CA PRO A 313 13.66 -11.57 14.67
C PRO A 313 12.27 -11.39 15.31
N HIS A 314 12.00 -10.25 15.95
CA HIS A 314 10.81 -10.03 16.77
C HIS A 314 10.40 -8.55 16.73
N PRO A 315 9.09 -8.20 16.70
CA PRO A 315 8.65 -6.82 16.54
C PRO A 315 9.09 -5.89 17.69
N GLY A 316 9.34 -6.45 18.87
CA GLY A 316 9.86 -5.71 20.02
C GLY A 316 11.22 -5.03 19.80
N PHE A 317 12.03 -5.49 18.83
CA PHE A 317 13.31 -4.88 18.49
C PHE A 317 13.20 -3.76 17.44
N LEU A 318 12.03 -3.58 16.80
CA LEU A 318 11.89 -2.62 15.70
C LEU A 318 12.20 -1.18 16.13
N GLY A 319 11.74 -0.78 17.31
CA GLY A 319 11.96 0.57 17.85
C GLY A 319 13.41 0.81 18.26
N THR A 320 13.98 -0.10 19.06
CA THR A 320 15.35 0.03 19.58
C THR A 320 16.38 0.00 18.46
N GLU A 321 16.18 -0.87 17.46
CA GLU A 321 17.09 -0.97 16.32
C GLU A 321 17.00 0.25 15.40
N MET A 322 15.78 0.76 15.17
CA MET A 322 15.61 1.99 14.40
C MET A 322 16.29 3.18 15.07
N LYS A 323 16.14 3.31 16.40
CA LYS A 323 16.81 4.36 17.18
C LYS A 323 18.32 4.28 17.06
N ARG A 324 18.91 3.07 17.22
CA ARG A 324 20.34 2.84 17.05
C ARG A 324 20.84 3.34 15.69
N LEU A 325 20.16 2.97 14.61
CA LEU A 325 20.53 3.37 13.25
C LEU A 325 20.42 4.88 13.02
N LEU A 326 19.36 5.53 13.53
CA LEU A 326 19.18 6.97 13.40
C LEU A 326 20.22 7.76 14.21
N ASP A 327 20.65 7.26 15.37
CA ASP A 327 21.69 7.91 16.16
C ASP A 327 23.09 7.73 15.56
N GLU A 328 23.33 6.65 14.80
CA GLU A 328 24.58 6.44 14.05
C GLU A 328 24.72 7.40 12.87
N LEU A 329 23.63 7.79 12.21
CA LEU A 329 23.65 8.76 11.10
C LEU A 329 23.96 10.20 11.54
N LYS A 330 23.83 10.51 12.83
CA LYS A 330 24.15 11.84 13.38
C LYS A 330 25.64 11.99 13.74
N LYS A 331 26.39 10.89 13.75
CA LYS A 331 27.84 10.86 14.04
C LYS A 331 28.64 11.06 12.77
#